data_AF-A0A1L0B0R2-F1
#
_entry.id   AF-A0A1L0B0R2-F1
#
_cell.length_a   1.000
_cell.length_b   1.000
_cell.length_c   1.000
_cell.angle_alpha   90.00
_cell.angle_beta   90.00
_cell.angle_gamma   90.00
#
_symmetry.space_group_name_H-M   'P 1'
#
loop_
_entity.id
_entity.type
_entity.pdbx_description
1 polymer ?
#
loop_
_entity_poly.entity_id
_entity_poly.type
_entity_poly.pdbx_seq_one_letter_code
_entity_poly.pdbx_strand_id
1 'polypeptide(L)'
;MPKYPIQLTHRIISIIGLGNPEPKYQNTRHNVAALVIRKMWSQLASLKTTKAFKAHTLIARTRAEPGSKQFTRHLTKFFDEKVLAHTKADYKPKYVLELNIKETYFEGIKMMLFTPTLLRNMDYDGPPFSVYDYDFPRRFDLYRHTYCLGYVDNTFMNQNGKVVANFFEKQQKFFEEQVKDVIYYLDGEPTDDFTFSNYIMADDVETPIGKVKIRDKYSSDRGHNGLRDCKRYLGIYEDIPYVKISVGISLKNWENDIFSELLLRDFVLGEFTPKELDYLNNESIPMLWDELHKLEMIVAAK
;
A
#
# COMPACT_ATOMS: atom_id res chain seq x y z
N MET A 1 -9.44 -37.93 2.12
CA MET A 1 -9.85 -36.60 1.63
C MET A 1 -8.66 -35.66 1.79
N PRO A 2 -8.06 -35.13 0.72
CA PRO A 2 -7.08 -34.07 0.90
C PRO A 2 -7.82 -32.80 1.38
N LYS A 3 -7.23 -31.82 2.06
CA LYS A 3 -6.01 -31.68 2.89
C LYS A 3 -5.74 -30.18 3.13
N TYR A 4 -6.69 -29.26 2.91
CA TYR A 4 -6.38 -27.82 2.82
C TYR A 4 -7.47 -26.92 3.44
N PRO A 5 -7.05 -25.97 4.30
CA PRO A 5 -7.80 -24.76 4.68
C PRO A 5 -7.04 -23.47 4.20
N ILE A 6 -7.57 -22.28 3.91
CA ILE A 6 -8.87 -21.59 3.90
C ILE A 6 -8.74 -20.36 2.97
N GLN A 7 -9.83 -20.03 2.30
CA GLN A 7 -10.16 -18.82 1.53
C GLN A 7 -9.36 -17.51 1.79
N LEU A 8 -8.71 -17.02 0.74
CA LEU A 8 -8.21 -15.67 0.52
C LEU A 8 -8.76 -15.19 -0.83
N THR A 9 -9.82 -14.38 -0.84
CA THR A 9 -10.11 -13.53 -2.00
C THR A 9 -8.88 -12.67 -2.24
N HIS A 10 -8.14 -12.92 -3.32
CA HIS A 10 -6.92 -12.17 -3.54
C HIS A 10 -7.28 -10.82 -4.15
N ARG A 11 -7.02 -9.77 -3.39
CA ARG A 11 -7.22 -8.41 -3.85
C ARG A 11 -5.89 -7.74 -4.01
N ILE A 12 -5.70 -7.13 -5.16
CA ILE A 12 -4.50 -6.42 -5.53
C ILE A 12 -4.75 -4.95 -5.28
N ILE A 13 -3.99 -4.40 -4.34
CA ILE A 13 -4.06 -3.00 -3.92
C ILE A 13 -2.97 -2.26 -4.69
N SER A 14 -3.37 -1.59 -5.77
CA SER A 14 -2.47 -0.80 -6.62
C SER A 14 -2.45 0.64 -6.14
N ILE A 15 -1.34 1.09 -5.58
CA ILE A 15 -1.13 2.47 -5.11
C ILE A 15 -0.10 3.14 -6.00
N ILE A 16 -0.55 4.06 -6.86
CA ILE A 16 0.30 4.75 -7.81
C ILE A 16 0.51 6.21 -7.37
N GLY A 17 1.73 6.53 -6.97
CA GLY A 17 2.15 7.88 -6.62
C GLY A 17 2.46 8.71 -7.85
N LEU A 18 1.89 9.91 -7.90
CA LEU A 18 2.24 10.92 -8.89
C LEU A 18 3.51 11.64 -8.47
N GLY A 19 4.30 12.04 -9.46
CA GLY A 19 5.51 12.83 -9.26
C GLY A 19 6.10 13.27 -10.60
N ASN A 20 7.20 14.00 -10.52
CA ASN A 20 8.08 14.31 -11.64
C ASN A 20 9.37 13.49 -11.52
N PRO A 21 9.86 12.89 -12.61
CA PRO A 21 10.98 11.96 -12.59
C PRO A 21 12.35 12.63 -12.45
N GLU A 22 12.47 13.91 -12.76
CA GLU A 22 13.77 14.55 -12.84
C GLU A 22 14.45 14.62 -11.46
N PRO A 23 15.77 14.38 -11.38
CA PRO A 23 16.49 14.34 -10.10
C PRO A 23 16.30 15.58 -9.22
N LYS A 24 16.19 16.77 -9.83
CA LYS A 24 15.96 18.04 -9.13
C LYS A 24 14.64 18.10 -8.35
N TYR A 25 13.67 17.23 -8.67
CA TYR A 25 12.38 17.17 -7.98
C TYR A 25 12.31 16.02 -6.98
N GLN A 26 13.34 15.17 -6.86
CA GLN A 26 13.25 13.92 -6.12
C GLN A 26 12.81 14.09 -4.65
N ASN A 27 13.20 15.18 -4.01
CA ASN A 27 12.94 15.47 -2.59
C ASN A 27 11.94 16.61 -2.35
N THR A 28 11.21 17.02 -3.39
CA THR A 28 10.28 18.15 -3.28
C THR A 28 8.93 17.73 -2.71
N ARG A 29 8.18 18.69 -2.15
CA ARG A 29 6.82 18.45 -1.63
C ARG A 29 5.88 17.88 -2.70
N HIS A 30 6.07 18.29 -3.94
CA HIS A 30 5.32 17.78 -5.09
C HIS A 30 5.55 16.29 -5.37
N ASN A 31 6.72 15.77 -5.00
CA ASN A 31 7.08 14.36 -5.13
C ASN A 31 6.80 13.55 -3.84
N VAL A 32 6.01 14.09 -2.91
CA VAL A 32 5.71 13.42 -1.63
C VAL A 32 5.13 12.02 -1.82
N ALA A 33 4.30 11.79 -2.85
CA ALA A 33 3.72 10.48 -3.10
C ALA A 33 4.79 9.44 -3.44
N ALA A 34 5.74 9.78 -4.32
CA ALA A 34 6.89 8.92 -4.63
C ALA A 34 7.80 8.72 -3.41
N LEU A 35 8.01 9.75 -2.58
CA LEU A 35 8.77 9.64 -1.34
C LEU A 35 8.12 8.67 -0.33
N VAL A 36 6.81 8.84 -0.10
CA VAL A 36 6.01 7.97 0.78
C VAL A 36 6.07 6.52 0.29
N ILE A 37 5.90 6.30 -1.01
CA ILE A 37 5.93 4.96 -1.60
C ILE A 37 7.30 4.30 -1.43
N ARG A 38 8.40 5.02 -1.71
CA ARG A 38 9.77 4.50 -1.48
C ARG A 38 10.04 4.20 0.00
N LYS A 39 9.47 4.97 0.93
CA LYS A 39 9.58 4.67 2.37
C LYS A 39 8.80 3.41 2.75
N MET A 40 7.59 3.24 2.20
CA MET A 40 6.83 1.99 2.36
C MET A 40 7.58 0.79 1.78
N TRP A 41 8.24 0.93 0.61
CA TRP A 41 9.10 -0.11 0.04
C TRP A 41 10.20 -0.51 1.02
N SER A 42 10.90 0.48 1.59
CA SER A 42 11.97 0.22 2.57
C SER A 42 11.45 -0.49 3.82
N GLN A 43 10.26 -0.14 4.30
CA GLN A 43 9.62 -0.80 5.45
C GLN A 43 9.25 -2.25 5.14
N LEU A 44 8.82 -2.56 3.91
CA LEU A 44 8.50 -3.92 3.52
C LEU A 44 9.75 -4.76 3.23
N ALA A 45 10.77 -4.16 2.61
CA ALA A 45 12.04 -4.82 2.30
C ALA A 45 12.80 -5.23 3.57
N SER A 46 12.77 -4.41 4.63
CA SER A 46 13.43 -4.74 5.91
C SER A 46 12.86 -6.00 6.58
N LEU A 47 11.61 -6.37 6.27
CA LEU A 47 11.00 -7.60 6.78
C LEU A 47 11.77 -8.84 6.33
N LYS A 48 12.26 -8.89 5.07
CA LYS A 48 13.03 -10.03 4.53
C LYS A 48 14.36 -10.30 5.26
N THR A 49 15.00 -9.25 5.76
CA THR A 49 16.37 -9.32 6.31
C THR A 49 16.44 -9.71 7.78
N THR A 50 15.29 -9.86 8.44
CA THR A 50 15.26 -10.09 9.89
C THR A 50 15.36 -11.58 10.24
N LYS A 51 16.10 -11.92 11.31
CA LYS A 51 16.19 -13.32 11.79
C LYS A 51 14.82 -13.92 12.15
N ALA A 52 13.84 -13.08 12.46
CA ALA A 52 12.44 -13.46 12.61
C ALA A 52 11.79 -14.02 11.35
N PHE A 53 12.20 -13.56 10.18
CA PHE A 53 11.57 -14.00 8.94
C PHE A 53 11.78 -15.51 8.69
N LYS A 54 12.85 -16.08 9.27
CA LYS A 54 13.11 -17.52 9.31
C LYS A 54 12.48 -18.25 10.50
N ALA A 55 11.88 -17.55 11.48
CA ALA A 55 11.50 -18.13 12.78
C ALA A 55 10.12 -17.72 13.37
N HIS A 56 9.44 -16.69 12.89
CA HIS A 56 8.13 -16.22 13.39
C HIS A 56 7.03 -16.68 12.45
N THR A 57 6.25 -17.71 12.78
CA THR A 57 5.12 -17.67 13.71
C THR A 57 4.39 -16.32 13.77
N LEU A 58 3.26 -16.21 13.08
CA LEU A 58 2.19 -15.32 13.55
C LEU A 58 1.66 -15.87 14.89
N ILE A 59 2.25 -15.45 16.02
CA ILE A 59 1.50 -15.44 17.29
C ILE A 59 0.81 -14.09 17.38
N ALA A 60 -0.29 -13.97 16.64
CA ALA A 60 -1.13 -12.79 16.67
C ALA A 60 -2.43 -13.15 17.40
N ARG A 61 -2.32 -13.49 18.69
CA ARG A 61 -3.47 -13.47 19.60
C ARG A 61 -3.56 -12.09 20.22
N THR A 62 -4.42 -11.21 19.70
CA THR A 62 -5.30 -10.35 20.51
C THR A 62 -6.34 -9.66 19.63
N ARG A 63 -7.59 -9.62 20.12
CA ARG A 63 -8.70 -8.81 19.60
C ARG A 63 -8.25 -7.35 19.48
N ALA A 64 -8.23 -6.78 18.28
CA ALA A 64 -8.16 -5.34 18.11
C ALA A 64 -9.14 -4.97 17.00
N GLU A 65 -10.09 -4.10 17.31
CA GLU A 65 -11.01 -3.55 16.32
C GLU A 65 -10.29 -2.50 15.46
N PRO A 66 -10.67 -2.36 14.17
CA PRO A 66 -10.11 -1.36 13.26
C PRO A 66 -10.27 0.05 13.85
N GLY A 67 -9.18 0.81 13.88
CA GLY A 67 -9.16 2.17 14.45
C GLY A 67 -8.91 2.26 15.96
N SER A 68 -8.74 1.15 16.68
CA SER A 68 -8.29 1.19 18.07
C SER A 68 -6.79 1.55 18.17
N LYS A 69 -6.38 2.32 19.20
CA LYS A 69 -4.95 2.62 19.48
C LYS A 69 -4.08 1.34 19.55
N GLN A 70 -4.68 0.22 19.95
CA GLN A 70 -4.03 -1.09 20.01
C GLN A 70 -3.78 -1.67 18.61
N PHE A 71 -4.73 -1.54 17.68
CA PHE A 71 -4.57 -1.92 16.28
C PHE A 71 -3.46 -1.13 15.59
N THR A 72 -3.46 0.20 15.73
CA THR A 72 -2.38 1.08 15.21
C THR A 72 -1.02 0.66 15.77
N ARG A 73 -0.93 0.38 17.08
CA ARG A 73 0.32 -0.08 17.71
C ARG A 73 0.79 -1.44 17.16
N HIS A 74 -0.12 -2.33 16.76
CA HIS A 74 0.23 -3.62 16.16
C HIS A 74 0.74 -3.47 14.73
N LEU A 75 0.10 -2.64 13.91
CA LEU A 75 0.62 -2.25 12.60
C LEU A 75 2.03 -1.68 12.74
N THR A 76 2.25 -0.72 13.65
CA THR A 76 3.58 -0.14 13.88
C THR A 76 4.59 -1.18 14.38
N LYS A 77 4.19 -2.11 15.26
CA LYS A 77 5.03 -3.20 15.75
C LYS A 77 5.38 -4.23 14.68
N PHE A 78 4.50 -4.46 13.71
CA PHE A 78 4.76 -5.36 12.59
C PHE A 78 5.93 -4.86 11.74
N PHE A 79 6.08 -3.54 11.61
CA PHE A 79 7.18 -2.89 10.92
C PHE A 79 8.38 -2.54 11.84
N ASP A 80 8.35 -2.90 13.12
CA ASP A 80 9.44 -2.62 14.08
C ASP A 80 10.41 -3.81 14.17
N GLU A 81 11.68 -3.57 13.84
CA GLU A 81 12.77 -4.54 13.92
C GLU A 81 12.93 -5.19 15.31
N LYS A 82 12.52 -4.52 16.39
CA LYS A 82 12.63 -5.04 17.77
C LYS A 82 11.63 -6.16 18.08
N VAL A 83 10.49 -6.19 17.38
CA VAL A 83 9.46 -7.23 17.56
C VAL A 83 9.93 -8.58 17.00
N LEU A 84 10.83 -8.52 16.02
CA LEU A 84 11.43 -9.65 15.32
C LEU A 84 12.50 -10.40 16.15
N ALA A 85 12.83 -9.91 17.35
CA ALA A 85 13.83 -10.55 18.22
C ALA A 85 13.24 -11.56 19.24
N HIS A 86 11.92 -11.72 19.32
CA HIS A 86 11.28 -12.55 20.34
C HIS A 86 10.90 -13.95 19.82
N THR A 87 11.88 -14.84 19.64
CA THR A 87 11.64 -16.28 19.43
C THR A 87 12.10 -17.06 20.66
N LYS A 88 11.22 -17.91 21.21
CA LYS A 88 11.67 -19.05 22.02
C LYS A 88 12.24 -20.09 21.04
N ALA A 89 13.43 -20.61 21.32
CA ALA A 89 14.23 -21.40 20.37
C ALA A 89 13.56 -22.70 19.86
N ASP A 90 12.52 -23.22 20.54
CA ASP A 90 11.99 -24.57 20.28
C ASP A 90 10.55 -24.60 19.72
N TYR A 91 9.93 -23.46 19.42
CA TYR A 91 8.55 -23.45 18.91
C TYR A 91 8.51 -23.55 17.38
N LYS A 92 7.96 -24.64 16.84
CA LYS A 92 7.68 -24.79 15.40
C LYS A 92 6.26 -24.30 15.08
N PRO A 93 6.08 -23.25 14.26
CA PRO A 93 4.76 -22.77 13.91
C PRO A 93 4.03 -23.73 12.98
N LYS A 94 2.69 -23.75 13.03
CA LYS A 94 1.84 -24.50 12.10
C LYS A 94 1.88 -23.95 10.67
N TYR A 95 2.06 -22.63 10.54
CA TYR A 95 2.17 -21.91 9.27
C TYR A 95 3.37 -20.96 9.28
N VAL A 96 4.00 -20.82 8.11
CA VAL A 96 5.07 -19.86 7.82
C VAL A 96 4.51 -18.85 6.84
N LEU A 97 4.64 -17.57 7.15
CA LEU A 97 4.37 -16.52 6.19
C LEU A 97 5.64 -16.26 5.37
N GLU A 98 5.54 -16.42 4.07
CA GLU A 98 6.55 -15.97 3.12
C GLU A 98 6.08 -14.66 2.46
N LEU A 99 7.03 -13.76 2.18
CA LEU A 99 6.77 -12.45 1.59
C LEU A 99 7.58 -12.39 0.30
N ASN A 100 6.89 -12.57 -0.82
CA ASN A 100 7.47 -12.35 -2.12
C ASN A 100 7.51 -10.85 -2.38
N ILE A 101 8.72 -10.30 -2.49
CA ILE A 101 8.93 -8.90 -2.84
C ILE A 101 9.69 -8.86 -4.15
N LYS A 102 9.12 -8.19 -5.15
CA LYS A 102 9.61 -8.12 -6.51
C LYS A 102 9.58 -6.69 -7.01
N GLU A 103 10.70 -6.19 -7.49
CA GLU A 103 10.73 -4.93 -8.25
C GLU A 103 10.27 -5.19 -9.68
N THR A 104 9.41 -4.32 -10.18
CA THR A 104 8.83 -4.42 -11.52
C THR A 104 8.72 -3.04 -12.13
N TYR A 105 8.54 -3.00 -13.44
CA TYR A 105 8.36 -1.77 -14.19
C TYR A 105 7.29 -1.98 -15.26
N PHE A 106 6.41 -0.99 -15.42
CA PHE A 106 5.38 -1.02 -16.44
C PHE A 106 5.22 0.37 -17.05
N GLU A 107 5.65 0.50 -18.32
CA GLU A 107 5.39 1.66 -19.19
C GLU A 107 5.50 3.04 -18.50
N GLY A 108 6.51 3.26 -17.64
CA GLY A 108 6.74 4.54 -16.93
C GLY A 108 6.34 4.56 -15.46
N ILE A 109 5.97 3.41 -14.90
CA ILE A 109 5.71 3.22 -13.47
C ILE A 109 6.74 2.22 -12.92
N LYS A 110 7.57 2.69 -11.99
CA LYS A 110 8.40 1.83 -11.13
C LYS A 110 7.57 1.32 -9.97
N MET A 111 7.58 0.01 -9.75
CA MET A 111 6.72 -0.63 -8.77
C MET A 111 7.46 -1.66 -7.94
N MET A 112 7.07 -1.78 -6.68
CA MET A 112 7.40 -2.90 -5.83
C MET A 112 6.12 -3.69 -5.57
N LEU A 113 6.14 -4.96 -5.96
CA LEU A 113 5.11 -5.91 -5.62
C LEU A 113 5.48 -6.57 -4.30
N PHE A 114 4.51 -6.62 -3.41
CA PHE A 114 4.58 -7.33 -2.15
C PHE A 114 3.43 -8.32 -2.09
N THR A 115 3.75 -9.60 -2.19
CA THR A 115 2.77 -10.68 -2.19
C THR A 115 3.04 -11.60 -0.99
N PRO A 116 2.20 -11.54 0.06
CA PRO A 116 2.25 -12.49 1.16
C PRO A 116 1.73 -13.85 0.71
N THR A 117 2.41 -14.91 1.12
CA THR A 117 2.02 -16.30 0.88
C THR A 117 2.09 -17.07 2.20
N LEU A 118 1.00 -17.73 2.57
CA LEU A 118 0.97 -18.54 3.79
C LEU A 118 1.28 -19.99 3.44
N LEU A 119 2.43 -20.48 3.88
CA LEU A 119 2.87 -21.85 3.70
C LEU A 119 2.60 -22.68 4.94
N ARG A 120 2.25 -23.95 4.74
CA ARG A 120 2.20 -24.91 5.85
C ARG A 120 3.62 -25.28 6.26
N ASN A 121 3.90 -25.24 7.56
CA ASN A 121 5.15 -25.78 8.06
C ASN A 121 5.09 -27.31 8.03
N MET A 122 5.93 -27.94 7.21
CA MET A 122 6.00 -29.40 7.09
C MET A 122 6.56 -30.06 8.35
N ASP A 123 7.32 -29.31 9.15
CA ASP A 123 7.93 -29.78 10.39
C ASP A 123 7.04 -29.58 11.63
N TYR A 124 5.80 -29.09 11.46
CA TYR A 124 4.85 -28.94 12.56
C TYR A 124 4.32 -30.30 13.03
N ASP A 125 4.50 -30.58 14.31
CA ASP A 125 4.18 -31.83 15.01
C ASP A 125 2.92 -31.75 15.89
N GLY A 126 2.26 -30.59 15.95
CA GLY A 126 1.05 -30.39 16.74
C GLY A 126 -0.23 -30.96 16.11
N PRO A 127 -1.40 -30.78 16.77
CA PRO A 127 -2.63 -31.49 16.42
C PRO A 127 -3.13 -31.20 14.99
N PRO A 128 -3.80 -32.20 14.36
CA PRO A 128 -4.43 -32.04 13.06
C PRO A 128 -5.49 -30.93 13.08
N PHE A 129 -5.77 -30.39 11.91
CA PHE A 129 -6.63 -29.23 11.72
C PHE A 129 -8.07 -29.44 12.23
N SER A 130 -8.65 -28.43 12.91
CA SER A 130 -10.07 -28.38 13.25
C SER A 130 -10.77 -27.26 12.48
N VAL A 131 -12.07 -27.45 12.19
CA VAL A 131 -12.90 -26.48 11.45
C VAL A 131 -13.07 -25.14 12.18
N TYR A 132 -12.54 -24.99 13.40
CA TYR A 132 -12.63 -23.76 14.20
C TYR A 132 -11.35 -22.91 14.20
N ASP A 133 -10.24 -23.38 13.61
CA ASP A 133 -9.02 -22.57 13.39
C ASP A 133 -9.23 -21.47 12.31
N TYR A 134 -10.42 -21.42 11.68
CA TYR A 134 -10.85 -20.48 10.64
C TYR A 134 -10.93 -19.01 11.09
N ASP A 135 -10.84 -18.76 12.40
CA ASP A 135 -10.92 -17.42 12.97
C ASP A 135 -9.59 -16.63 12.83
N PHE A 136 -8.49 -17.32 12.49
CA PHE A 136 -7.16 -16.73 12.37
C PHE A 136 -7.00 -15.84 11.11
N PRO A 137 -7.41 -16.26 9.90
CA PRO A 137 -7.41 -15.40 8.72
C PRO A 137 -8.28 -14.14 8.87
N ARG A 138 -9.37 -14.22 9.65
CA ARG A 138 -10.32 -13.09 9.83
C ARG A 138 -9.75 -11.91 10.61
N ARG A 139 -8.64 -12.07 11.35
CA ARG A 139 -8.12 -11.02 12.26
C ARG A 139 -6.96 -10.21 11.70
N PHE A 140 -6.35 -10.63 10.58
CA PHE A 140 -5.21 -9.94 9.99
C PHE A 140 -5.31 -9.90 8.46
N ASP A 141 -6.03 -8.90 7.93
CA ASP A 141 -6.22 -8.74 6.48
C ASP A 141 -4.93 -8.41 5.72
N LEU A 142 -3.87 -7.96 6.41
CA LEU A 142 -2.61 -7.54 5.77
C LEU A 142 -1.89 -8.66 5.00
N TYR A 143 -2.22 -9.93 5.26
CA TYR A 143 -1.64 -11.10 4.57
C TYR A 143 -2.50 -11.62 3.42
N ARG A 144 -3.63 -10.97 3.14
CA ARG A 144 -4.56 -11.39 2.08
C ARG A 144 -4.34 -10.67 0.76
N HIS A 145 -3.67 -9.52 0.82
CA HIS A 145 -3.56 -8.60 -0.29
C HIS A 145 -2.16 -8.60 -0.88
N THR A 146 -2.08 -8.61 -2.21
CA THR A 146 -0.87 -8.15 -2.88
C THR A 146 -0.90 -6.64 -2.92
N TYR A 147 0.16 -6.01 -2.43
CA TYR A 147 0.35 -4.57 -2.60
C TYR A 147 1.23 -4.34 -3.81
N CYS A 148 0.73 -3.55 -4.76
CA CYS A 148 1.51 -2.95 -5.82
C CYS A 148 1.75 -1.48 -5.47
N LEU A 149 2.94 -1.19 -4.96
CA LEU A 149 3.33 0.15 -4.58
C LEU A 149 4.14 0.75 -5.71
N GLY A 150 3.55 1.65 -6.50
CA GLY A 150 4.14 2.21 -7.71
C GLY A 150 4.29 3.72 -7.67
N TYR A 151 5.24 4.28 -8.40
CA TYR A 151 5.24 5.72 -8.68
C TYR A 151 5.63 5.98 -10.13
N VAL A 152 5.06 7.04 -10.69
CA VAL A 152 5.37 7.48 -12.06
C VAL A 152 6.77 8.09 -12.08
N ASP A 153 7.63 7.58 -12.94
CA ASP A 153 9.06 7.89 -12.94
C ASP A 153 9.65 8.17 -14.32
N ASN A 154 8.80 8.38 -15.33
CA ASN A 154 9.25 8.65 -16.69
C ASN A 154 8.45 9.74 -17.42
N THR A 155 7.54 10.44 -16.73
CA THR A 155 6.70 11.48 -17.35
C THR A 155 6.54 12.70 -16.47
N PHE A 156 6.37 13.86 -17.12
CA PHE A 156 6.00 15.09 -16.42
C PHE A 156 4.58 15.00 -15.87
N MET A 157 4.27 15.81 -14.85
CA MET A 157 2.98 15.80 -14.17
C MET A 157 1.75 15.85 -15.09
N ASN A 158 1.81 16.60 -16.20
CA ASN A 158 0.71 16.72 -17.18
C ASN A 158 0.61 15.54 -18.18
N GLN A 159 1.41 14.50 -17.98
CA GLN A 159 1.45 13.29 -18.78
C GLN A 159 1.26 12.02 -17.92
N ASN A 160 1.17 12.18 -16.59
CA ASN A 160 1.01 11.06 -15.66
C ASN A 160 -0.32 10.34 -15.86
N GLY A 161 -1.39 11.06 -16.23
CA GLY A 161 -2.72 10.49 -16.39
C GLY A 161 -2.78 9.42 -17.48
N LYS A 162 -2.09 9.63 -18.61
CA LYS A 162 -1.99 8.64 -19.68
C LYS A 162 -1.29 7.36 -19.20
N VAL A 163 -0.20 7.51 -18.46
CA VAL A 163 0.59 6.37 -17.95
C VAL A 163 -0.23 5.56 -16.94
N VAL A 164 -0.87 6.24 -15.98
CA VAL A 164 -1.71 5.60 -14.96
C VAL A 164 -2.91 4.89 -15.59
N ALA A 165 -3.60 5.54 -16.55
CA ALA A 165 -4.74 4.94 -17.22
C ALA A 165 -4.37 3.66 -17.99
N ASN A 166 -3.29 3.72 -18.75
CA ASN A 166 -2.80 2.56 -19.49
C ASN A 166 -2.35 1.41 -18.57
N PHE A 167 -1.80 1.72 -17.38
CA PHE A 167 -1.55 0.69 -16.37
C PHE A 167 -2.85 0.07 -15.85
N PHE A 168 -3.83 0.87 -15.39
CA PHE A 168 -5.08 0.32 -14.86
C PHE A 168 -5.90 -0.44 -15.91
N GLU A 169 -5.82 -0.07 -17.18
CA GLU A 169 -6.45 -0.82 -18.28
C GLU A 169 -5.81 -2.20 -18.48
N LYS A 170 -4.47 -2.26 -18.43
CA LYS A 170 -3.69 -3.48 -18.69
C LYS A 170 -3.34 -4.26 -17.41
N GLN A 171 -3.79 -3.81 -16.24
CA GLN A 171 -3.32 -4.37 -14.97
C GLN A 171 -3.70 -5.83 -14.79
N GLN A 172 -4.88 -6.26 -15.25
CA GLN A 172 -5.30 -7.67 -15.20
C GLN A 172 -4.22 -8.57 -15.81
N LYS A 173 -3.88 -8.32 -17.07
CA LYS A 173 -2.84 -9.06 -17.80
C LYS A 173 -1.47 -8.95 -17.13
N PHE A 174 -1.10 -7.75 -16.67
CA PHE A 174 0.16 -7.56 -15.97
C PHE A 174 0.26 -8.47 -14.74
N PHE A 175 -0.77 -8.47 -13.88
CA PHE A 175 -0.74 -9.25 -12.65
C PHE A 175 -0.85 -10.76 -12.88
N GLU A 176 -1.62 -11.21 -13.87
CA GLU A 176 -1.63 -12.64 -14.27
C GLU A 176 -0.21 -13.16 -14.48
N GLU A 177 0.66 -12.39 -15.14
CA GLU A 177 2.07 -12.76 -15.33
C GLU A 177 2.92 -12.61 -14.06
N GLN A 178 2.66 -11.59 -13.23
CA GLN A 178 3.46 -11.32 -12.05
C GLN A 178 3.18 -12.26 -10.88
N VAL A 179 1.95 -12.74 -10.74
CA VAL A 179 1.52 -13.60 -9.62
C VAL A 179 1.22 -15.04 -10.02
N LYS A 180 1.55 -15.46 -11.26
CA LYS A 180 1.33 -16.84 -11.76
C LYS A 180 1.90 -17.95 -10.87
N ASP A 181 2.97 -17.66 -10.12
CA ASP A 181 3.64 -18.63 -9.24
C ASP A 181 3.05 -18.62 -7.82
N VAL A 182 2.00 -17.83 -7.59
CA VAL A 182 1.30 -17.69 -6.32
C VAL A 182 -0.08 -18.33 -6.46
N ILE A 183 -0.34 -19.36 -5.65
CA ILE A 183 -1.63 -20.05 -5.64
C ILE A 183 -2.54 -19.39 -4.60
N TYR A 184 -3.68 -18.88 -5.03
CA TYR A 184 -4.74 -18.38 -4.15
C TYR A 184 -5.82 -19.43 -3.99
N TYR A 185 -6.61 -19.32 -2.93
CA TYR A 185 -7.71 -20.24 -2.66
C TYR A 185 -8.97 -19.45 -2.39
N LEU A 186 -10.08 -19.77 -3.05
CA LEU A 186 -11.42 -19.27 -2.76
C LEU A 186 -12.32 -20.45 -2.38
N ASP A 187 -12.99 -20.41 -1.23
CA ASP A 187 -13.84 -21.50 -0.73
C ASP A 187 -13.16 -22.89 -0.68
N GLY A 188 -11.83 -22.92 -0.55
CA GLY A 188 -11.05 -24.16 -0.50
C GLY A 188 -10.60 -24.68 -1.88
N GLU A 189 -11.00 -24.01 -2.96
CA GLU A 189 -10.57 -24.32 -4.33
C GLU A 189 -9.48 -23.33 -4.78
N PRO A 190 -8.44 -23.78 -5.50
CA PRO A 190 -7.49 -22.88 -6.14
C PRO A 190 -8.20 -21.91 -7.07
N THR A 191 -7.80 -20.64 -7.03
CA THR A 191 -8.33 -19.61 -7.93
C THR A 191 -7.19 -18.75 -8.46
N ASP A 192 -7.35 -18.31 -9.70
CA ASP A 192 -6.60 -17.24 -10.35
C ASP A 192 -7.39 -15.92 -10.39
N ASP A 193 -8.61 -15.90 -9.82
CA ASP A 193 -9.43 -14.70 -9.74
C ASP A 193 -8.89 -13.77 -8.66
N PHE A 194 -8.56 -12.54 -9.09
CA PHE A 194 -8.26 -11.44 -8.20
C PHE A 194 -9.01 -10.18 -8.60
N THR A 195 -9.27 -9.33 -7.61
CA THR A 195 -9.93 -8.04 -7.80
C THR A 195 -8.96 -6.90 -7.52
N PHE A 196 -9.26 -5.72 -8.06
CA PHE A 196 -8.40 -4.55 -7.89
C PHE A 196 -9.01 -3.51 -6.96
N SER A 197 -8.16 -2.95 -6.11
CA SER A 197 -8.38 -1.66 -5.47
C SER A 197 -7.32 -0.69 -6.00
N ASN A 198 -7.77 0.27 -6.82
CA ASN A 198 -6.88 1.24 -7.45
C ASN A 198 -6.83 2.54 -6.64
N TYR A 199 -5.61 3.00 -6.35
CA TYR A 199 -5.36 4.24 -5.62
C TYR A 199 -4.38 5.11 -6.38
N ILE A 200 -4.67 6.41 -6.43
CA ILE A 200 -3.77 7.43 -6.96
C ILE A 200 -3.36 8.34 -5.82
N MET A 201 -2.06 8.42 -5.54
CA MET A 201 -1.51 9.22 -4.46
C MET A 201 -0.86 10.50 -4.99
N ALA A 202 -1.14 11.62 -4.34
CA ALA A 202 -0.67 12.94 -4.74
C ALA A 202 -0.47 13.87 -3.54
N ASP A 203 0.26 14.96 -3.72
CA ASP A 203 0.39 16.01 -2.72
C ASP A 203 -0.93 16.81 -2.54
N ASP A 204 -1.14 17.33 -1.33
CA ASP A 204 -2.31 18.15 -1.00
C ASP A 204 -1.92 19.35 -0.15
N VAL A 205 -1.95 20.53 -0.79
CA VAL A 205 -1.53 21.83 -0.24
C VAL A 205 -2.48 22.39 0.81
N GLU A 206 -3.72 21.91 0.85
CA GLU A 206 -4.72 22.29 1.86
C GLU A 206 -4.67 21.38 3.09
N THR A 207 -3.98 20.25 3.01
CA THR A 207 -3.95 19.25 4.07
C THR A 207 -2.67 19.41 4.88
N PRO A 208 -2.75 19.55 6.22
CA PRO A 208 -1.56 19.66 7.06
C PRO A 208 -0.63 18.46 6.90
N ILE A 209 0.69 18.71 6.94
CA ILE A 209 1.67 17.63 6.99
C ILE A 209 1.43 16.71 8.20
N GLY A 210 1.70 15.42 8.03
CA GLY A 210 1.34 14.38 9.01
C GLY A 210 -0.09 13.84 8.85
N LYS A 211 -0.90 14.40 7.95
CA LYS A 211 -2.25 13.92 7.65
C LYS A 211 -2.37 13.35 6.24
N VAL A 212 -3.29 12.41 6.08
CA VAL A 212 -3.69 11.82 4.80
C VAL A 212 -5.21 11.96 4.66
N LYS A 213 -5.70 12.21 3.44
CA LYS A 213 -7.14 12.19 3.14
C LYS A 213 -7.42 11.18 2.04
N ILE A 214 -8.42 10.34 2.28
CA ILE A 214 -8.99 9.45 1.27
C ILE A 214 -10.17 10.16 0.62
N ARG A 215 -10.21 10.19 -0.71
CA ARG A 215 -11.24 10.88 -1.47
C ARG A 215 -11.68 10.03 -2.66
N ASP A 216 -12.96 10.07 -3.00
CA ASP A 216 -13.45 9.40 -4.20
C ASP A 216 -12.90 10.03 -5.49
N LYS A 217 -13.09 9.34 -6.62
CA LYS A 217 -12.67 9.82 -7.95
C LYS A 217 -13.37 11.12 -8.38
N TYR A 218 -14.58 11.38 -7.90
CA TYR A 218 -15.40 12.53 -8.28
C TYR A 218 -14.96 13.82 -7.59
N SER A 219 -14.28 13.72 -6.45
CA SER A 219 -13.76 14.84 -5.68
C SER A 219 -12.84 15.76 -6.51
N SER A 220 -12.84 17.06 -6.17
CA SER A 220 -12.01 18.09 -6.85
C SER A 220 -10.52 17.74 -6.85
N ASP A 221 -9.82 18.07 -7.93
CA ASP A 221 -8.37 17.86 -8.02
C ASP A 221 -7.57 18.93 -7.25
N ARG A 222 -8.24 19.95 -6.67
CA ARG A 222 -7.65 21.00 -5.81
C ARG A 222 -6.43 21.68 -6.43
N GLY A 223 -6.48 21.93 -7.74
CA GLY A 223 -5.39 22.56 -8.48
C GLY A 223 -4.22 21.61 -8.83
N HIS A 224 -4.22 20.36 -8.37
CA HIS A 224 -3.15 19.42 -8.66
C HIS A 224 -3.22 18.92 -10.12
N ASN A 225 -2.25 19.33 -10.93
CA ASN A 225 -2.23 19.05 -12.38
C ASN A 225 -2.22 17.54 -12.71
N GLY A 226 -1.50 16.72 -11.95
CA GLY A 226 -1.47 15.27 -12.16
C GLY A 226 -2.79 14.56 -11.92
N LEU A 227 -3.50 14.88 -10.82
CA LEU A 227 -4.85 14.38 -10.56
C LEU A 227 -5.84 14.83 -11.64
N ARG A 228 -5.74 16.09 -12.10
CA ARG A 228 -6.55 16.61 -13.21
C ARG A 228 -6.31 15.81 -14.50
N ASP A 229 -5.05 15.50 -14.81
CA ASP A 229 -4.69 14.71 -15.97
C ASP A 229 -5.16 13.25 -15.84
N CYS A 230 -5.00 12.63 -14.66
CA CYS A 230 -5.54 11.30 -14.36
C CYS A 230 -7.06 11.27 -14.55
N LYS A 231 -7.79 12.26 -14.03
CA LYS A 231 -9.24 12.38 -14.19
C LYS A 231 -9.64 12.47 -15.67
N ARG A 232 -8.88 13.21 -16.48
CA ARG A 232 -9.10 13.32 -17.93
C ARG A 232 -8.97 11.97 -18.63
N TYR A 233 -7.94 11.19 -18.36
CA TYR A 233 -7.73 9.91 -19.05
C TYR A 233 -8.61 8.78 -18.49
N LEU A 234 -8.72 8.64 -17.18
CA LEU A 234 -9.49 7.58 -16.52
C LEU A 234 -11.01 7.75 -16.65
N GLY A 235 -11.49 8.96 -16.94
CA GLY A 235 -12.91 9.26 -17.17
C GLY A 235 -13.35 9.23 -18.65
N ILE A 236 -12.44 8.94 -19.59
CA ILE A 236 -12.77 8.78 -21.02
C ILE A 236 -13.03 7.31 -21.38
N TYR A 237 -12.40 6.36 -20.69
CA TYR A 237 -12.63 4.92 -20.86
C TYR A 237 -13.70 4.44 -19.87
N GLU A 238 -14.26 3.23 -20.08
CA GLU A 238 -15.23 2.63 -19.13
C GLU A 238 -14.76 2.85 -17.70
N ASP A 239 -15.60 3.50 -16.91
CA ASP A 239 -15.27 4.38 -15.78
C ASP A 239 -14.43 3.70 -14.67
N ILE A 240 -13.13 3.44 -14.93
CA ILE A 240 -12.25 2.60 -14.10
C ILE A 240 -12.32 3.10 -12.65
N PRO A 241 -12.74 2.25 -11.69
CA PRO A 241 -12.85 2.68 -10.30
C PRO A 241 -11.46 2.94 -9.72
N TYR A 242 -11.29 4.11 -9.10
CA TYR A 242 -10.10 4.46 -8.33
C TYR A 242 -10.46 5.39 -7.16
N VAL A 243 -9.57 5.43 -6.18
CA VAL A 243 -9.64 6.30 -5.00
C VAL A 243 -8.42 7.21 -4.98
N LYS A 244 -8.59 8.47 -4.59
CA LYS A 244 -7.50 9.44 -4.43
C LYS A 244 -6.99 9.39 -3.00
N ILE A 245 -5.67 9.33 -2.84
CA ILE A 245 -4.95 9.46 -1.58
C ILE A 245 -4.19 10.80 -1.60
N SER A 246 -4.67 11.76 -0.83
CA SER A 246 -3.99 13.04 -0.62
C SER A 246 -3.01 12.92 0.54
N VAL A 247 -1.73 13.21 0.31
CA VAL A 247 -0.74 13.37 1.39
C VAL A 247 -0.58 14.85 1.68
N GLY A 248 -0.84 15.24 2.92
CA GLY A 248 -0.74 16.64 3.34
C GLY A 248 0.68 17.16 3.30
N ILE A 249 0.86 18.34 2.71
CA ILE A 249 2.14 19.07 2.69
C ILE A 249 2.02 20.47 3.28
N SER A 250 0.83 20.87 3.72
CA SER A 250 0.57 22.23 4.20
C SER A 250 1.28 22.51 5.53
N LEU A 251 1.88 23.69 5.63
CA LEU A 251 2.49 24.22 6.86
C LEU A 251 1.63 25.29 7.57
N LYS A 252 0.64 25.92 6.89
CA LYS A 252 -0.31 26.94 7.39
C LYS A 252 -1.30 27.39 6.28
N ASN A 253 -2.36 28.13 6.64
CA ASN A 253 -3.46 28.58 5.76
C ASN A 253 -2.97 29.45 4.58
N TRP A 254 -3.38 29.09 3.36
CA TRP A 254 -3.09 29.81 2.12
C TRP A 254 -4.20 30.83 1.83
N GLU A 255 -3.85 32.07 1.47
CA GLU A 255 -4.81 33.07 0.97
C GLU A 255 -4.80 33.08 -0.57
N ASN A 256 -5.96 33.24 -1.23
CA ASN A 256 -6.10 33.15 -2.68
C ASN A 256 -5.76 34.47 -3.40
N ASP A 257 -4.48 34.82 -3.51
CA ASP A 257 -4.00 35.90 -4.38
C ASP A 257 -2.92 35.43 -5.38
N ILE A 258 -2.58 36.27 -6.37
CA ILE A 258 -1.60 35.94 -7.43
C ILE A 258 -0.19 35.72 -6.85
N PHE A 259 0.17 36.43 -5.78
CA PHE A 259 1.44 36.21 -5.09
C PHE A 259 1.45 34.82 -4.45
N SER A 260 0.32 34.38 -3.89
CA SER A 260 0.14 33.05 -3.35
C SER A 260 0.24 31.95 -4.39
N GLU A 261 -0.15 32.16 -5.66
CA GLU A 261 0.04 31.13 -6.71
C GLU A 261 1.52 30.90 -7.06
N LEU A 262 2.30 31.99 -7.19
CA LEU A 262 3.75 31.89 -7.41
C LEU A 262 4.45 31.27 -6.20
N LEU A 263 4.09 31.72 -4.99
CA LEU A 263 4.58 31.13 -3.74
C LEU A 263 4.18 29.66 -3.59
N LEU A 264 2.99 29.28 -4.06
CA LEU A 264 2.52 27.90 -4.04
C LEU A 264 3.38 27.02 -4.93
N ARG A 265 3.67 27.46 -6.16
CA ARG A 265 4.55 26.72 -7.08
C ARG A 265 5.93 26.53 -6.46
N ASP A 266 6.53 27.59 -5.92
CA ASP A 266 7.86 27.52 -5.31
C ASP A 266 7.84 26.65 -4.04
N PHE A 267 6.75 26.69 -3.28
CA PHE A 267 6.56 25.86 -2.09
C PHE A 267 6.47 24.36 -2.41
N VAL A 268 5.63 23.98 -3.39
CA VAL A 268 5.48 22.57 -3.78
C VAL A 268 6.76 22.03 -4.42
N LEU A 269 7.48 22.88 -5.16
CA LEU A 269 8.77 22.52 -5.73
C LEU A 269 9.94 22.65 -4.73
N GLY A 270 9.70 23.17 -3.53
CA GLY A 270 10.68 23.21 -2.45
C GLY A 270 10.89 21.85 -1.80
N GLU A 271 12.10 21.62 -1.29
CA GLU A 271 12.43 20.40 -0.56
C GLU A 271 11.79 20.35 0.84
N PHE A 272 11.58 19.13 1.33
CA PHE A 272 11.20 18.90 2.72
C PHE A 272 12.37 19.17 3.67
N THR A 273 12.09 19.88 4.75
CA THR A 273 12.97 20.00 5.91
C THR A 273 13.02 18.67 6.69
N PRO A 274 14.06 18.43 7.51
CA PRO A 274 14.14 17.23 8.34
C PRO A 274 12.91 17.02 9.24
N LYS A 275 12.39 18.10 9.83
CA LYS A 275 11.19 18.05 10.67
C LYS A 275 9.94 17.66 9.88
N GLU A 276 9.81 18.12 8.64
CA GLU A 276 8.71 17.70 7.77
C GLU A 276 8.82 16.22 7.38
N LEU A 277 10.03 15.75 7.11
CA LEU A 277 10.28 14.31 6.89
C LEU A 277 9.91 13.48 8.12
N ASP A 278 10.14 13.99 9.33
CA ASP A 278 9.70 13.32 10.56
C ASP A 278 8.17 13.20 10.63
N TYR A 279 7.43 14.25 10.27
CA TYR A 279 5.96 14.17 10.18
C TYR A 279 5.50 13.15 9.14
N LEU A 280 6.14 13.09 7.97
CA LEU A 280 5.80 12.09 6.95
C LEU A 280 6.03 10.67 7.47
N ASN A 281 7.20 10.42 8.08
CA ASN A 281 7.59 9.09 8.52
C ASN A 281 6.80 8.61 9.75
N ASN A 282 6.57 9.50 10.72
CA ASN A 282 6.01 9.11 12.01
C ASN A 282 4.49 9.32 12.11
N GLU A 283 3.89 10.11 11.20
CA GLU A 283 2.45 10.37 11.20
C GLU A 283 1.78 9.99 9.88
N SER A 284 2.22 10.54 8.75
CA SER A 284 1.53 10.32 7.47
C SER A 284 1.55 8.85 7.02
N ILE A 285 2.72 8.18 7.05
CA ILE A 285 2.84 6.78 6.62
C ILE A 285 2.05 5.83 7.52
N PRO A 286 2.15 5.90 8.87
CA PRO A 286 1.30 5.09 9.74
C PRO A 286 -0.20 5.34 9.52
N MET A 287 -0.62 6.59 9.32
CA MET A 287 -2.02 6.92 9.01
C MET A 287 -2.46 6.32 7.68
N LEU A 288 -1.61 6.37 6.64
CA LEU A 288 -1.90 5.76 5.35
C LEU A 288 -2.16 4.25 5.48
N TRP A 289 -1.32 3.52 6.22
CA TRP A 289 -1.53 2.09 6.46
C TRP A 289 -2.85 1.80 7.17
N ASP A 290 -3.22 2.62 8.16
CA ASP A 290 -4.48 2.51 8.90
C ASP A 290 -5.70 2.77 7.99
N GLU A 291 -5.64 3.80 7.16
CA GLU A 291 -6.71 4.13 6.20
C GLU A 291 -6.88 3.07 5.11
N LEU A 292 -5.78 2.56 4.55
CA LEU A 292 -5.83 1.46 3.57
C LEU A 292 -6.50 0.22 4.16
N HIS A 293 -6.16 -0.15 5.39
CA HIS A 293 -6.79 -1.29 6.05
C HIS A 293 -8.31 -1.09 6.25
N LYS A 294 -8.74 0.10 6.71
CA LYS A 294 -10.18 0.40 6.87
C LYS A 294 -10.95 0.27 5.58
N LEU A 295 -10.41 0.79 4.48
CA LEU A 295 -11.06 0.73 3.17
C LEU A 295 -11.22 -0.72 2.71
N GLU A 296 -10.20 -1.53 2.89
CA GLU A 296 -10.21 -2.92 2.48
C GLU A 296 -11.19 -3.77 3.29
N MET A 297 -11.36 -3.47 4.58
CA MET A 297 -12.41 -4.10 5.38
C MET A 297 -13.82 -3.76 4.92
N ILE A 298 -14.06 -2.51 4.52
CA ILE A 298 -15.36 -2.08 3.97
C ILE A 298 -15.64 -2.80 2.65
N VAL A 299 -14.63 -2.93 1.81
CA VAL A 299 -14.74 -3.59 0.51
C VAL A 299 -14.94 -5.10 0.67
N ALA A 300 -14.25 -5.74 1.63
CA ALA A 300 -14.42 -7.16 1.93
C ALA A 300 -15.78 -7.50 2.57
N ALA A 301 -16.46 -6.53 3.17
CA ALA A 301 -17.78 -6.69 3.78
C ALA A 301 -18.95 -6.55 2.78
N LYS A 302 -18.68 -6.13 1.54
CA LYS A 302 -19.66 -5.99 0.45
C LYS A 302 -19.57 -7.17 -0.51
#